data_AF-A0A4P5R0V8-F1
#
_entry.id   AF-A0A4P5R0V8-F1
#
_cell.length_a   1.000
_cell.length_b   1.000
_cell.length_c   1.000
_cell.angle_alpha   90.00
_cell.angle_beta   90.00
_cell.angle_gamma   90.00
#
_symmetry.space_group_name_H-M   'P 1'
#
loop_
_entity.id
_entity.type
_entity.pdbx_description
1 polymer ?
#
loop_
_entity_poly.entity_id
_entity_poly.type
_entity_poly.pdbx_seq_one_letter_code
_entity_poly.pdbx_strand_id
1 'polypeptide(L)'
;MPGTIIEQARRRAGLTQLELSERAATSRPTLSAYESGRKSPTLDTAERILRVAGFEIAIDRVPEFRRVKSGRGRPFYVADALWRLPIEQALARTELPLSVNWSEPGRTYDLADRRQRARCYEAVLREGMPRDIVRYVDGALLVDLWSDLVLPRQIRSEWDVTLATR
;
A
#
# COMPACT_ATOMS: atom_id res chain seq x y z
N MET A 1 5.79 16.87 -2.77
CA MET A 1 5.33 15.94 -3.83
C MET A 1 6.18 14.69 -3.73
N PRO A 2 5.60 13.48 -3.82
CA PRO A 2 6.42 12.29 -4.07
C PRO A 2 7.22 12.52 -5.36
N GLY A 3 8.51 12.20 -5.35
CA GLY A 3 9.36 12.28 -6.54
C GLY A 3 8.83 11.39 -7.66
N THR A 4 9.25 11.63 -8.91
CA THR A 4 8.88 10.74 -10.03
C THR A 4 9.38 9.31 -9.77
N ILE A 5 8.81 8.31 -10.45
CA ILE A 5 9.24 6.90 -10.28
C ILE A 5 10.75 6.70 -10.53
N ILE A 6 11.33 7.48 -11.45
CA ILE A 6 12.77 7.47 -11.74
C ILE A 6 13.56 8.01 -10.55
N GLU A 7 13.13 9.14 -9.98
CA GLU A 7 13.79 9.71 -8.80
C GLU A 7 13.71 8.76 -7.59
N GLN A 8 12.55 8.12 -7.39
CA GLN A 8 12.34 7.16 -6.31
C GLN A 8 13.26 5.94 -6.46
N ALA A 9 13.30 5.33 -7.65
CA ALA A 9 14.17 4.20 -7.94
C ALA A 9 15.65 4.55 -7.74
N ARG A 10 16.08 5.71 -8.25
CA ARG A 10 17.45 6.20 -8.08
C ARG A 10 17.83 6.31 -6.60
N ARG A 11 16.97 6.94 -5.79
CA ARG A 11 17.21 7.14 -4.35
C ARG A 11 17.24 5.80 -3.60
N ARG A 12 16.34 4.86 -3.91
CA ARG A 12 16.32 3.52 -3.31
C ARG A 12 17.54 2.68 -3.72
N ALA A 13 18.09 2.90 -4.91
CA ALA A 13 19.34 2.29 -5.37
C ALA A 13 20.60 2.95 -4.77
N GLY A 14 20.47 4.05 -4.04
CA GLY A 14 21.61 4.81 -3.50
C GLY A 14 22.45 5.53 -4.58
N LEU A 15 21.89 5.79 -5.76
CA LEU A 15 22.61 6.38 -6.89
C LEU A 15 22.47 7.90 -6.96
N THR A 16 23.50 8.58 -7.45
CA THR A 16 23.43 9.99 -7.88
C THR A 16 22.82 10.10 -9.27
N GLN A 17 22.39 11.31 -9.66
CA GLN A 17 21.89 11.55 -11.02
C GLN A 17 22.95 11.28 -12.09
N LEU A 18 24.23 11.52 -11.78
CA LEU A 18 25.34 11.25 -12.70
C LEU A 18 25.47 9.74 -12.93
N GLU A 19 25.60 8.96 -11.86
CA GLU A 19 25.78 7.50 -11.95
C GLU A 19 24.61 6.81 -12.65
N LEU A 20 23.36 7.20 -12.34
CA LEU A 20 22.21 6.63 -13.03
C LEU A 20 22.19 7.02 -14.51
N SER A 21 22.57 8.26 -14.84
CA SER A 21 22.59 8.71 -16.24
C SER A 21 23.61 7.94 -17.08
N GLU A 22 24.80 7.68 -16.52
CA GLU A 22 25.85 6.89 -17.16
C GLU A 22 25.41 5.44 -17.37
N ARG A 23 24.87 4.80 -16.33
CA ARG A 23 24.34 3.42 -16.41
C ARG A 23 23.19 3.30 -17.40
N ALA A 24 22.33 4.33 -17.46
CA ALA A 24 21.17 4.37 -18.31
C ALA A 24 21.44 5.06 -19.66
N ALA A 25 22.69 5.14 -20.14
CA ALA A 25 23.05 5.71 -21.45
C ALA A 25 22.23 6.96 -21.82
N THR A 26 22.09 7.89 -20.86
CA THR A 26 21.34 9.14 -21.00
C THR A 26 22.16 10.29 -20.42
N SER A 27 21.82 11.53 -20.74
CA SER A 27 22.53 12.67 -20.17
C SER A 27 21.99 13.01 -18.77
N ARG A 28 22.87 13.46 -17.87
CA ARG A 28 22.45 13.99 -16.56
C ARG A 28 21.38 15.09 -16.67
N PRO A 29 21.47 16.09 -17.57
CA PRO A 29 20.40 17.07 -17.77
C PRO A 29 19.06 16.45 -18.20
N THR A 30 19.09 15.43 -19.06
CA THR A 30 17.89 14.69 -19.48
C THR A 30 17.28 13.94 -18.30
N LEU A 31 18.08 13.22 -17.51
CA LEU A 31 17.62 12.55 -16.30
C LEU A 31 17.02 13.53 -15.30
N SER A 32 17.67 14.68 -15.07
CA SER A 32 17.13 15.74 -14.20
C SER A 32 15.80 16.30 -14.70
N ALA A 33 15.62 16.46 -16.02
CA ALA A 33 14.35 16.87 -16.61
C ALA A 33 13.24 15.82 -16.42
N TYR A 34 13.58 14.52 -16.50
CA TYR A 34 12.66 13.44 -16.14
C TYR A 34 12.32 13.46 -14.64
N GLU A 35 13.31 13.57 -13.76
CA GLU A 35 13.09 13.54 -12.31
C GLU A 35 12.22 14.70 -11.81
N SER A 36 12.37 15.87 -12.42
CA SER A 36 11.57 17.07 -12.12
C SER A 36 10.21 17.13 -12.83
N GLY A 37 9.89 16.15 -13.69
CA GLY A 37 8.66 16.12 -14.48
C GLY A 37 8.59 17.15 -15.61
N ARG A 38 9.67 17.90 -15.87
CA ARG A 38 9.75 18.86 -17.00
C ARG A 38 9.70 18.17 -18.36
N LYS A 39 10.15 16.91 -18.43
CA LYS A 39 10.03 16.05 -19.61
C LYS A 39 9.46 14.71 -19.16
N SER A 40 8.60 14.12 -19.99
CA SER A 40 8.15 12.74 -19.79
C SER A 40 9.00 11.81 -20.65
N PRO A 41 9.62 10.75 -20.08
CA PRO A 41 10.25 9.70 -20.87
C PRO A 41 9.17 8.88 -21.60
N THR A 42 9.55 8.21 -22.69
CA THR A 42 8.72 7.12 -23.23
C THR A 42 8.71 5.96 -22.24
N LEU A 43 7.72 5.06 -22.33
CA LEU A 43 7.67 3.88 -21.46
C LEU A 43 8.96 3.05 -21.57
N ASP A 44 9.42 2.78 -22.79
CA ASP A 44 10.70 2.09 -23.06
C ASP A 44 11.90 2.76 -22.37
N THR A 45 11.99 4.10 -22.44
CA THR A 45 13.06 4.84 -21.76
C THR A 45 12.96 4.72 -20.25
N ALA A 46 11.75 4.81 -19.70
CA ALA A 46 11.53 4.67 -18.26
C ALA A 46 11.89 3.26 -17.78
N GLU A 47 11.41 2.21 -18.45
CA GLU A 47 11.73 0.81 -18.13
C GLU A 47 13.23 0.55 -18.15
N ARG A 48 13.93 1.05 -19.17
CA ARG A 48 15.37 0.90 -19.30
C ARG A 48 16.13 1.59 -18.16
N ILE A 49 15.74 2.82 -17.80
CA ILE A 49 16.34 3.55 -16.67
C ILE A 49 16.08 2.82 -15.34
N LEU A 50 14.86 2.35 -15.11
CA LEU A 50 14.50 1.64 -13.88
C LEU A 50 15.27 0.30 -13.77
N ARG A 51 15.38 -0.44 -14.88
CA ARG A 51 16.08 -1.73 -14.92
C ARG A 51 17.54 -1.62 -14.52
N VAL A 52 18.26 -0.60 -14.98
CA VAL A 52 19.67 -0.39 -14.57
C VAL A 52 19.82 0.12 -13.14
N ALA A 53 18.74 0.66 -12.55
CA ALA A 53 18.67 0.98 -11.12
C ALA A 53 18.26 -0.23 -10.26
N GLY A 54 17.98 -1.40 -10.86
CA GLY A 54 17.55 -2.61 -10.16
C GLY A 54 16.05 -2.67 -9.88
N PHE A 55 15.23 -1.91 -10.63
CA PHE A 55 13.78 -1.86 -10.47
C PHE A 55 13.06 -2.21 -11.78
N GLU A 56 11.84 -2.70 -11.67
CA GLU A 56 10.93 -2.94 -12.79
C GLU A 56 9.61 -2.18 -12.60
N ILE A 57 8.87 -1.97 -13.69
CA ILE A 57 7.52 -1.41 -13.63
C ILE A 57 6.55 -2.57 -13.44
N ALA A 58 5.77 -2.51 -12.37
CA ALA A 58 4.66 -3.43 -12.12
C ALA A 58 3.33 -2.69 -12.25
N ILE A 59 2.28 -3.44 -12.57
CA ILE A 59 0.90 -2.95 -12.57
C ILE A 59 0.22 -3.54 -11.34
N ASP A 60 -0.25 -2.67 -10.46
CA ASP A 60 -1.04 -3.05 -9.30
C ASP A 60 -2.49 -2.61 -9.47
N ARG A 61 -3.42 -3.38 -8.91
CA ARG A 61 -4.84 -2.99 -8.87
C ARG A 61 -5.06 -1.97 -7.76
N VAL A 62 -5.66 -0.84 -8.11
CA VAL A 62 -6.13 0.15 -7.13
C VAL A 62 -7.55 -0.23 -6.71
N PRO A 63 -7.79 -0.53 -5.42
CA PRO A 63 -9.12 -0.90 -4.95
C PRO A 63 -10.04 0.31 -4.91
N GLU A 64 -11.28 0.12 -5.33
CA GLU A 64 -12.39 1.03 -5.06
C GLU A 64 -13.14 0.58 -3.80
N PHE A 65 -13.61 1.55 -3.01
CA PHE A 65 -14.31 1.27 -1.77
C PHE A 65 -15.76 1.66 -1.83
N ARG A 66 -16.62 0.68 -1.52
CA ARG A 66 -18.05 0.91 -1.31
C ARG A 66 -18.33 1.10 0.18
N ARG A 67 -19.14 2.12 0.49
CA ARG A 67 -19.66 2.34 1.84
C ARG A 67 -20.87 1.44 2.09
N VAL A 68 -20.83 0.65 3.16
CA VAL A 68 -21.92 -0.25 3.57
C VAL A 68 -22.57 0.29 4.85
N LYS A 69 -23.90 0.38 4.85
CA LYS A 69 -24.65 0.77 6.05
C LYS A 69 -24.64 -0.40 7.04
N SER A 70 -24.22 -0.14 8.27
CA SER A 70 -24.36 -1.10 9.37
C SER A 70 -25.75 -0.97 9.99
N GLY A 71 -26.42 -2.09 10.26
CA GLY A 71 -27.78 -2.09 10.80
C GLY A 71 -27.90 -1.49 12.20
N ARG A 72 -26.83 -1.50 13.01
CA ARG A 72 -26.82 -0.99 14.41
C ARG A 72 -25.56 -0.18 14.75
N GLY A 73 -24.75 0.21 13.77
CA GLY A 73 -23.45 0.85 14.01
C GLY A 73 -23.04 1.85 12.94
N ARG A 74 -21.79 2.32 13.03
CA ARG A 74 -21.19 3.17 12.01
C ARG A 74 -21.10 2.42 10.68
N PRO A 75 -21.24 3.11 9.54
CA PRO A 75 -20.97 2.50 8.25
C PRO A 75 -19.52 2.02 8.19
N PHE A 76 -19.29 0.95 7.44
CA PHE A 76 -17.95 0.42 7.17
C PHE A 76 -17.69 0.41 5.66
N TYR A 77 -16.46 0.12 5.29
CA TYR A 77 -16.02 0.15 3.89
C TYR A 77 -15.49 -1.22 3.47
N VAL A 78 -15.78 -1.58 2.22
CA VAL A 78 -15.38 -2.85 1.61
C VAL A 78 -14.76 -2.53 0.27
N ALA A 79 -13.58 -3.11 0.01
CA ALA A 79 -12.90 -2.97 -1.26
C ALA A 79 -13.47 -3.93 -2.31
N ASP A 80 -13.46 -3.55 -3.59
CA ASP A 80 -13.80 -4.43 -4.71
C ASP A 80 -12.66 -5.39 -5.11
N ALA A 81 -11.47 -5.17 -4.54
CA ALA A 81 -10.24 -5.87 -4.89
C ALA A 81 -9.28 -5.98 -3.70
N LEU A 82 -8.38 -6.94 -3.77
CA LEU A 82 -7.21 -7.02 -2.90
C LEU A 82 -6.01 -6.28 -3.51
N TRP A 83 -5.14 -5.77 -2.65
CA TRP A 83 -3.90 -5.08 -3.01
C TRP A 83 -2.73 -5.58 -2.16
N ARG A 84 -1.51 -5.20 -2.55
CA ARG A 84 -0.27 -5.52 -1.83
C ARG A 84 0.30 -4.28 -1.18
N LEU A 85 0.82 -4.42 0.03
CA LEU A 85 1.66 -3.40 0.64
C LEU A 85 3.14 -3.73 0.42
N PRO A 86 4.03 -2.72 0.35
CA PRO A 86 5.46 -2.94 0.49
C PRO A 86 5.72 -3.75 1.77
N ILE A 87 6.65 -4.71 1.71
CA ILE A 87 6.88 -5.66 2.81
C ILE A 87 7.26 -4.93 4.11
N GLU A 88 8.02 -3.84 3.99
CA GLU A 88 8.41 -2.96 5.08
C GLU A 88 7.21 -2.33 5.80
N GLN A 89 6.11 -2.11 5.09
CA GLN A 89 4.86 -1.57 5.63
C GLN A 89 3.94 -2.69 6.13
N ALA A 90 3.83 -3.78 5.37
CA ALA A 90 2.99 -4.94 5.70
C ALA A 90 3.38 -5.59 7.03
N LEU A 91 4.66 -5.52 7.41
CA LEU A 91 5.24 -6.10 8.62
C LEU A 91 5.77 -5.04 9.60
N ALA A 92 5.41 -3.76 9.42
CA ALA A 92 5.88 -2.67 10.26
C ALA A 92 5.37 -2.76 11.71
N ARG A 93 6.08 -2.11 12.63
CA ARG A 93 5.46 -1.63 13.87
C ARG A 93 4.74 -0.32 13.59
N THR A 94 3.45 -0.24 13.91
CA THR A 94 2.62 0.93 13.59
C THR A 94 1.69 1.31 14.73
N GLU A 95 1.37 2.59 14.80
CA GLU A 95 0.26 3.10 15.60
C GLU A 95 -0.94 3.36 14.68
N LEU A 96 -2.14 3.10 15.20
CA LEU A 96 -3.37 3.43 14.50
C LEU A 96 -3.79 4.87 14.81
N PRO A 97 -4.39 5.60 13.83
CA PRO A 97 -4.94 6.92 14.10
C PRO A 97 -5.98 6.88 15.21
N LEU A 98 -6.11 7.98 15.97
CA LEU A 98 -7.11 8.10 17.03
C LEU A 98 -8.54 7.84 16.54
N SER A 99 -8.84 8.17 15.27
CA SER A 99 -10.15 7.91 14.66
C SER A 99 -10.48 6.42 14.48
N VAL A 100 -9.46 5.55 14.49
CA VAL A 100 -9.59 4.09 14.35
C VAL A 100 -9.46 3.41 15.70
N ASN A 101 -8.47 3.81 16.52
CA ASN A 101 -8.20 3.23 17.83
C ASN A 101 -8.39 4.26 18.95
N TRP A 102 -9.64 4.66 19.16
CA TRP A 102 -10.01 5.64 20.18
C TRP A 102 -9.96 5.09 21.61
N SER A 103 -10.11 3.77 21.79
CA SER A 103 -10.12 3.12 23.11
C SER A 103 -8.74 2.89 23.70
N GLU A 104 -7.71 2.69 22.86
CA GLU A 104 -6.31 2.56 23.30
C GLU A 104 -5.38 3.46 22.46
N PRO A 105 -5.48 4.79 22.56
CA PRO A 105 -4.65 5.70 21.78
C PRO A 105 -3.16 5.50 22.04
N GLY A 106 -2.34 5.62 20.99
CA GLY A 106 -0.88 5.46 21.09
C GLY A 106 -0.41 4.01 21.22
N ARG A 107 -1.32 3.03 21.21
CA ARG A 107 -0.92 1.62 21.14
C ARG A 107 -0.21 1.32 19.83
N THR A 108 0.99 0.78 19.95
CA THR A 108 1.75 0.21 18.84
C THR A 108 1.34 -1.25 18.60
N TYR A 109 1.15 -1.60 17.32
CA TYR A 109 0.94 -2.95 16.84
C TYR A 109 2.18 -3.39 16.06
N ASP A 110 2.74 -4.54 16.41
CA ASP A 110 3.76 -5.21 15.60
C ASP A 110 3.08 -6.07 14.53
N LEU A 111 3.05 -5.61 13.27
CA LEU A 111 2.37 -6.33 12.19
C LEU A 111 3.12 -7.58 11.73
N ALA A 112 4.38 -7.78 12.14
CA ALA A 112 5.07 -9.05 11.94
C ALA A 112 4.50 -10.16 12.86
N ASP A 113 4.01 -9.79 14.05
CA ASP A 113 3.31 -10.71 14.94
C ASP A 113 1.88 -10.97 14.43
N ARG A 114 1.58 -12.25 14.14
CA ARG A 114 0.28 -12.66 13.56
C ARG A 114 -0.91 -12.24 14.42
N ARG A 115 -0.81 -12.36 15.75
CA ARG A 115 -1.92 -12.05 16.67
C ARG A 115 -2.14 -10.54 16.77
N GLN A 116 -1.06 -9.77 16.84
CA GLN A 116 -1.14 -8.31 16.83
C GLN A 116 -1.65 -7.79 15.48
N ARG A 117 -1.21 -8.37 14.36
CA ARG A 117 -1.73 -8.08 13.02
C ARG A 117 -3.23 -8.34 12.92
N ALA A 118 -3.70 -9.47 13.44
CA ALA A 118 -5.14 -9.78 13.50
C ALA A 118 -5.94 -8.69 14.23
N ARG A 119 -5.46 -8.26 15.41
CA ARG A 119 -6.10 -7.18 16.18
C ARG A 119 -6.08 -5.83 15.46
N CYS A 120 -4.97 -5.50 14.80
CA CYS A 120 -4.87 -4.31 13.98
C CYS A 120 -5.89 -4.34 12.83
N TYR A 121 -5.94 -5.43 12.07
CA TYR A 121 -6.84 -5.58 10.92
C TYR A 121 -8.30 -5.55 11.36
N GLU A 122 -8.62 -6.22 12.46
CA GLU A 122 -9.93 -6.15 13.10
C GLU A 122 -10.37 -4.72 13.42
N ALA A 123 -9.49 -3.89 14.01
CA ALA A 123 -9.80 -2.51 14.32
C ALA A 123 -9.98 -1.67 13.03
N VAL A 124 -9.07 -1.82 12.07
CA VAL A 124 -9.08 -1.07 10.81
C VAL A 124 -10.30 -1.42 9.95
N LEU A 125 -10.69 -2.69 9.84
CA LEU A 125 -11.84 -3.10 9.05
C LEU A 125 -13.18 -2.71 9.69
N ARG A 126 -13.23 -2.56 11.02
CA ARG A 126 -14.44 -2.10 11.73
C ARG A 126 -14.59 -0.58 11.72
N GLU A 127 -13.51 0.16 11.96
CA GLU A 127 -13.57 1.60 12.26
C GLU A 127 -12.87 2.48 11.22
N GLY A 128 -12.09 1.90 10.32
CA GLY A 128 -11.25 2.63 9.37
C GLY A 128 -12.00 3.21 8.18
N MET A 129 -11.50 4.34 7.68
CA MET A 129 -11.87 4.88 6.37
C MET A 129 -11.08 4.15 5.27
N PRO A 130 -11.46 4.25 3.99
CA PRO A 130 -10.72 3.63 2.88
C PRO A 130 -9.19 3.88 2.92
N ARG A 131 -8.78 5.11 3.23
CA ARG A 131 -7.37 5.48 3.38
C ARG A 131 -6.65 4.73 4.49
N ASP A 132 -7.34 4.37 5.56
CA ASP A 132 -6.77 3.63 6.69
C ASP A 132 -6.65 2.15 6.32
N ILE A 133 -7.69 1.61 5.67
CA ILE A 133 -7.70 0.21 5.20
C ILE A 133 -6.54 -0.01 4.20
N VAL A 134 -6.43 0.83 3.16
CA VAL A 134 -5.32 0.73 2.18
C VAL A 134 -3.95 0.94 2.82
N ARG A 135 -3.85 1.69 3.93
CA ARG A 135 -2.57 1.94 4.58
C ARG A 135 -2.09 0.79 5.45
N TYR A 136 -3.00 0.06 6.11
CA TYR A 136 -2.63 -0.90 7.14
C TYR A 136 -2.92 -2.36 6.78
N VAL A 137 -3.81 -2.62 5.82
CA VAL A 137 -4.19 -3.98 5.43
C VAL A 137 -3.47 -4.39 4.15
N ASP A 138 -2.80 -5.53 4.19
CA ASP A 138 -2.25 -6.21 3.02
C ASP A 138 -3.16 -7.36 2.63
N GLY A 139 -3.46 -7.50 1.33
CA GLY A 139 -4.47 -8.42 0.83
C GLY A 139 -4.15 -9.89 1.04
N ALA A 140 -2.89 -10.34 0.88
CA ALA A 140 -2.60 -11.76 1.11
C ALA A 140 -2.48 -12.08 2.59
N LEU A 141 -1.97 -11.16 3.41
CA LEU A 141 -1.98 -11.33 4.86
C LEU A 141 -3.41 -11.31 5.43
N LEU A 142 -4.32 -10.56 4.81
CA LEU A 142 -5.74 -10.58 5.14
C LEU A 142 -6.36 -11.94 4.83
N VAL A 143 -6.13 -12.47 3.62
CA VAL A 143 -6.60 -13.82 3.21
C VAL A 143 -6.09 -14.88 4.18
N ASP A 144 -4.79 -14.85 4.48
CA ASP A 144 -4.13 -15.76 5.42
C ASP A 144 -4.71 -15.65 6.84
N LEU A 145 -5.10 -14.47 7.28
CA LEU A 145 -5.70 -14.22 8.60
C LEU A 145 -7.22 -14.46 8.67
N TRP A 146 -7.91 -14.59 7.53
CA TRP A 146 -9.34 -14.32 7.46
C TRP A 146 -10.20 -15.19 8.39
N SER A 147 -9.87 -16.48 8.51
CA SER A 147 -10.59 -17.41 9.41
C SER A 147 -10.45 -17.03 10.88
N ASP A 148 -9.32 -16.43 11.25
CA ASP A 148 -8.95 -16.11 12.63
C ASP A 148 -9.49 -14.75 13.09
N LEU A 149 -9.88 -13.88 12.16
CA LEU A 149 -10.41 -12.55 12.49
C LEU A 149 -11.79 -12.62 13.14
N VAL A 150 -11.98 -11.90 14.24
CA VAL A 150 -13.25 -11.85 14.97
C VAL A 150 -14.10 -10.66 14.50
N LEU A 151 -14.64 -10.68 13.29
CA LEU A 151 -15.40 -9.56 12.74
C LEU A 151 -16.93 -9.70 12.92
N PRO A 152 -17.69 -8.58 13.01
CA PRO A 152 -19.14 -8.61 12.89
C PRO A 152 -19.58 -9.35 11.61
N ARG A 153 -20.63 -10.18 11.72
CA ARG A 153 -21.10 -11.04 10.61
C ARG A 153 -21.32 -10.28 9.31
N GLN A 154 -21.85 -9.06 9.37
CA GLN A 154 -22.11 -8.24 8.19
C GLN A 154 -20.83 -7.78 7.48
N ILE A 155 -19.78 -7.43 8.24
CA ILE A 155 -18.47 -7.08 7.66
C ILE A 155 -17.88 -8.32 7.00
N ARG A 156 -17.95 -9.47 7.68
CA ARG A 156 -17.42 -10.74 7.16
C ARG A 156 -18.09 -11.11 5.84
N SER A 157 -19.42 -11.12 5.79
CA SER A 157 -20.16 -11.49 4.57
C SER A 157 -19.90 -10.57 3.39
N GLU A 158 -19.71 -9.27 3.61
CA GLU A 158 -19.44 -8.35 2.50
C GLU A 158 -18.01 -8.49 1.97
N TRP A 159 -17.03 -8.72 2.84
CA TRP A 159 -15.63 -8.96 2.45
C TRP A 159 -15.39 -10.36 1.86
N ASP A 160 -16.20 -11.36 2.22
CA ASP A 160 -16.14 -12.71 1.63
C ASP A 160 -16.29 -12.64 0.09
N VAL A 161 -17.08 -11.71 -0.43
CA VAL A 161 -17.25 -11.50 -1.89
C VAL A 161 -15.91 -11.10 -2.52
N THR A 162 -15.21 -10.14 -1.93
CA THR A 162 -13.90 -9.66 -2.40
C THR A 162 -12.85 -10.77 -2.30
N LEU A 163 -12.85 -11.51 -1.19
CA LEU A 163 -11.88 -12.59 -0.94
C LEU A 163 -12.14 -13.85 -1.79
N ALA A 164 -13.38 -14.05 -2.25
CA ALA A 164 -13.75 -15.15 -3.15
C ALA A 164 -13.30 -14.91 -4.61
N THR A 165 -13.06 -13.65 -4.99
CA THR A 165 -12.68 -13.24 -6.37
C THR A 165 -11.17 -13.35 -6.61
N ARG A 166 -10.50 -14.28 -5.93
CA ARG A 166 -9.05 -14.51 -5.96
C ARG A 166 -8.58 -15.23 -7.21
#